data_AF-X1M1R0-F1
#
_entry.id   AF-X1M1R0-F1
#
_cell.length_a   1.000
_cell.length_b   1.000
_cell.length_c   1.000
_cell.angle_alpha   90.00
_cell.angle_beta   90.00
_cell.angle_gamma   90.00
#
_symmetry.space_group_name_H-M   'P 1'
#
loop_
_entity.id
_entity.type
_entity.pdbx_description
1 polymer ?
#
loop_
_entity_poly.entity_id
_entity_poly.type
_entity_poly.pdbx_seq_one_letter_code
_entity_poly.pdbx_strand_id
1 'polypeptide(L)'
;MNTGKYTQTEVRAETLKELGYDGMSYHGTKGIIETIELFEKAGLKLFATYLGLNLDSDQKYDPNLKNAIKQLKGRDTILWLYITSRKYKRGSDEGDA
;
A
#
# COMPACT_ATOMS: atom_id res chain seq x y z
N MET A 1 -5.74 -17.72 -5.08
CA MET A 1 -4.55 -16.89 -4.83
C MET A 1 -3.47 -17.34 -5.79
N ASN A 2 -2.83 -16.42 -6.52
CA ASN A 2 -1.86 -16.75 -7.57
C ASN A 2 -0.53 -17.15 -6.91
N THR A 3 -0.07 -18.38 -7.10
CA THR A 3 1.13 -18.99 -6.47
C THR A 3 2.35 -18.94 -7.40
N GLY A 4 2.48 -17.88 -8.20
CA GLY A 4 3.61 -17.72 -9.11
C GLY A 4 4.91 -17.47 -8.34
N LYS A 5 6.05 -17.97 -8.84
CA LYS A 5 7.40 -17.81 -8.27
C LYS A 5 7.71 -16.37 -7.78
N TYR A 6 7.17 -15.36 -8.47
CA TYR A 6 7.38 -13.93 -8.20
C TYR A 6 6.39 -13.30 -7.18
N THR A 7 5.53 -14.08 -6.52
CA THR A 7 4.62 -13.57 -5.48
C THR A 7 5.22 -13.59 -4.08
N GLN A 8 6.32 -14.32 -3.89
CA GLN A 8 7.06 -14.31 -2.62
C GLN A 8 7.86 -13.02 -2.50
N THR A 9 7.75 -12.36 -1.34
CA THR A 9 8.36 -11.05 -1.09
C THR A 9 9.89 -11.07 -1.24
N GLU A 10 10.53 -12.19 -0.89
CA GLU A 10 11.97 -12.41 -1.02
C GLU A 10 12.40 -12.38 -2.49
N VAL A 11 11.74 -13.19 -3.34
CA VAL A 11 12.00 -13.24 -4.78
C VAL A 11 11.80 -11.86 -5.43
N ARG A 12 10.81 -11.08 -4.97
CA ARG A 12 10.60 -9.71 -5.47
C ARG A 12 11.75 -8.78 -5.11
N ALA A 13 12.23 -8.82 -3.86
CA ALA A 13 13.35 -8.01 -3.43
C ALA A 13 14.63 -8.36 -4.19
N GLU A 14 14.93 -9.66 -4.37
CA GLU A 14 16.04 -10.12 -5.18
C GLU A 14 15.93 -9.61 -6.63
N THR A 15 14.77 -9.80 -7.26
CA THR A 15 14.53 -9.36 -8.64
C THR A 15 14.71 -7.85 -8.79
N LEU A 16 14.15 -7.04 -7.88
CA LEU A 16 14.28 -5.57 -7.94
C LEU A 16 15.73 -5.13 -7.81
N LYS A 17 16.49 -5.78 -6.92
CA LYS A 17 17.91 -5.51 -6.73
C LYS A 17 18.74 -5.87 -7.96
N GLU A 18 18.49 -7.04 -8.55
CA GLU A 18 19.15 -7.48 -9.80
C GLU A 18 18.90 -6.49 -10.95
N LEU A 19 17.69 -5.93 -11.02
CA LEU A 19 17.30 -4.97 -12.04
C LEU A 19 17.76 -3.52 -11.74
N GLY A 20 18.38 -3.26 -10.59
CA GLY A 20 18.88 -1.94 -10.22
C GLY A 20 17.81 -0.94 -9.78
N TYR A 21 16.66 -1.41 -9.30
CA TYR A 21 15.63 -0.55 -8.71
C TYR A 21 15.98 -0.18 -7.27
N ASP A 22 15.61 1.03 -6.85
CA ASP A 22 15.72 1.47 -5.46
C ASP A 22 14.61 0.91 -4.55
N GLY A 23 13.57 0.31 -5.13
CA GLY A 23 12.42 -0.17 -4.36
C GLY A 23 11.11 -0.25 -5.14
N MET A 24 9.99 -0.29 -4.42
CA MET A 24 8.65 -0.36 -5.03
C MET A 24 7.54 0.27 -4.16
N SER A 25 6.34 0.37 -4.74
CA SER A 25 5.10 0.60 -3.99
C SER A 25 4.35 -0.72 -3.77
N TYR A 26 3.67 -0.83 -2.64
CA TYR A 26 2.90 -2.01 -2.22
C TYR A 26 1.40 -1.74 -2.30
N HIS A 27 0.59 -2.80 -2.40
CA HIS A 27 -0.86 -2.67 -2.38
C HIS A 27 -1.45 -3.20 -1.08
N GLY A 28 -2.20 -2.36 -0.37
CA GLY A 28 -2.91 -2.74 0.86
C GLY A 28 -2.03 -2.82 2.10
N THR A 29 -2.59 -3.38 3.17
CA THR A 29 -1.99 -3.37 4.52
C THR A 29 -1.57 -4.75 5.02
N LYS A 30 -1.96 -5.81 4.32
CA LYS A 30 -1.61 -7.18 4.70
C LYS A 30 -0.11 -7.41 4.49
N GLY A 31 0.61 -7.84 5.51
CA GLY A 31 2.03 -8.20 5.36
C GLY A 31 2.97 -7.01 5.09
N ILE A 32 2.50 -5.77 5.29
CA ILE A 32 3.24 -4.58 4.91
C ILE A 32 4.52 -4.40 5.73
N ILE A 33 4.51 -4.76 7.01
CA ILE A 33 5.66 -4.58 7.90
C ILE A 33 6.73 -5.61 7.59
N GLU A 34 6.34 -6.87 7.41
CA GLU A 34 7.22 -7.95 6.99
C GLU A 34 7.86 -7.61 5.64
N THR A 35 7.09 -6.99 4.73
CA THR A 35 7.60 -6.53 3.43
C THR A 35 8.61 -5.40 3.58
N ILE A 36 8.32 -4.40 4.41
CA ILE A 36 9.24 -3.28 4.67
C ILE A 36 10.55 -3.79 5.26
N GLU A 37 10.49 -4.62 6.31
CA GLU A 37 11.69 -5.13 6.98
C GLU A 37 12.57 -5.97 6.03
N LEU A 38 11.94 -6.76 5.16
CA LEU A 38 12.65 -7.52 4.14
C LEU A 38 13.32 -6.60 3.12
N PHE A 39 12.60 -5.58 2.65
CA PHE A 39 13.14 -4.60 1.70
C PHE A 39 14.30 -3.81 2.32
N GLU A 40 14.17 -3.35 3.56
CA GLU A 40 15.23 -2.67 4.30
C GLU A 40 16.49 -3.55 4.42
N LYS A 41 16.33 -4.85 4.72
CA LYS A 41 17.45 -5.81 4.74
C LYS A 41 18.10 -6.01 3.37
N ALA A 42 17.33 -5.91 2.29
CA ALA A 42 17.85 -6.04 0.93
C ALA A 42 18.53 -4.77 0.41
N GLY A 43 18.41 -3.64 1.13
CA GLY A 43 18.84 -2.31 0.69
C GLY A 43 17.84 -1.62 -0.24
N LEU A 44 16.57 -2.02 -0.20
CA LEU A 44 15.48 -1.49 -1.01
C LEU A 44 14.51 -0.69 -0.13
N LYS A 45 13.80 0.25 -0.75
CA LYS A 45 12.77 1.06 -0.08
C LYS A 45 11.36 0.65 -0.48
N LEU A 46 10.46 0.62 0.50
CA LEU A 46 9.01 0.57 0.22
C LEU A 46 8.47 2.01 0.23
N PHE A 47 8.33 2.59 -0.97
CA PHE A 47 8.03 4.01 -1.13
C PHE A 47 6.61 4.37 -0.73
N ALA A 48 5.64 3.50 -1.02
CA ALA A 48 4.24 3.75 -0.71
C ALA A 48 3.48 2.47 -0.44
N THR A 49 2.39 2.59 0.31
CA THR A 49 1.28 1.64 0.22
C THR A 49 0.08 2.30 -0.44
N TYR A 50 -0.46 1.64 -1.46
CA TYR A 50 -1.60 2.07 -2.23
C TYR A 50 -2.85 1.28 -1.86
N LEU A 51 -3.90 1.94 -1.38
CA LEU A 51 -5.13 1.28 -0.98
C LEU A 51 -6.37 2.17 -1.10
N GLY A 52 -7.52 1.51 -1.22
CA GLY A 52 -8.79 2.14 -1.51
C GLY A 52 -9.66 2.36 -0.29
N LEU A 53 -10.39 3.48 -0.32
CA LEU A 53 -11.52 3.75 0.55
C LEU A 53 -12.77 3.85 -0.31
N ASN A 54 -13.83 3.16 0.06
CA ASN A 54 -15.14 3.27 -0.58
C ASN A 54 -16.15 3.82 0.42
N LEU A 55 -16.51 5.09 0.28
CA LEU A 55 -17.40 5.77 1.23
C LEU A 55 -18.85 5.26 1.14
N ASP A 56 -19.22 4.59 0.05
CA ASP A 56 -20.54 4.00 -0.14
C ASP A 56 -20.66 2.59 0.49
N SER A 57 -19.56 2.02 0.97
CA SER A 57 -19.55 0.69 1.60
C SER A 57 -19.73 0.79 3.11
N ASP A 58 -20.39 -0.22 3.71
CA ASP A 58 -20.41 -0.40 5.17
C ASP A 58 -18.99 -0.49 5.74
N GLN A 59 -18.11 -1.23 5.05
CA GLN A 59 -16.70 -1.31 5.36
C GLN A 59 -15.90 -0.35 4.47
N LYS A 60 -15.81 0.91 4.89
CA LYS A 60 -15.22 2.00 4.11
C LYS A 60 -13.73 1.85 3.80
N TYR A 61 -12.99 1.11 4.62
CA TYR A 61 -11.54 0.90 4.49
C TYR A 61 -11.12 -0.45 5.07
N ASP A 62 -9.91 -0.91 4.75
CA ASP A 62 -9.33 -2.14 5.33
C ASP A 62 -9.27 -2.02 6.87
N PRO A 63 -9.87 -2.95 7.64
CA PRO A 63 -9.85 -2.92 9.10
C PRO A 63 -8.45 -2.81 9.71
N ASN A 64 -7.42 -3.29 9.01
CA ASN A 64 -6.03 -3.25 9.44
C ASN A 64 -5.35 -1.91 9.18
N LEU A 65 -5.98 -0.98 8.44
CA LEU A 65 -5.39 0.32 8.08
C LEU A 65 -4.91 1.10 9.29
N LYS A 66 -5.71 1.15 10.37
CA LYS A 66 -5.31 1.86 11.59
C LYS A 66 -4.07 1.25 12.23
N ASN A 67 -3.95 -0.07 12.20
CA ASN A 67 -2.76 -0.76 12.73
C ASN A 67 -1.54 -0.51 11.83
N ALA A 68 -1.70 -0.62 10.52
CA ALA A 68 -0.65 -0.31 9.56
C ALA A 68 -0.14 1.13 9.72
N ILE A 69 -1.01 2.14 9.85
CA ILE A 69 -0.60 3.53 10.10
C ILE A 69 0.26 3.65 11.36
N LYS A 70 -0.11 2.97 12.45
CA LYS A 70 0.69 2.97 13.69
C LYS A 70 2.06 2.36 13.47
N GLN A 71 2.15 1.26 12.73
CA GLN A 71 3.40 0.56 12.45
C GLN A 71 4.30 1.30 11.44
N LEU A 72 3.70 2.08 10.53
CA LEU A 72 4.41 2.94 9.58
C LEU A 72 4.92 4.25 10.21
N LYS A 73 4.52 4.56 11.45
CA LYS A 73 4.92 5.80 12.12
C LYS A 73 6.45 5.89 12.22
N GLY A 74 7.01 6.99 11.74
CA GLY A 74 8.46 7.24 11.72
C GLY A 74 9.19 6.61 10.54
N ARG A 75 8.49 5.88 9.66
CA ARG A 75 9.03 5.37 8.40
C ARG A 75 8.72 6.32 7.25
N ASP A 76 9.60 6.33 6.25
CA ASP A 76 9.48 7.17 5.06
C ASP A 76 8.67 6.48 3.94
N THR A 77 7.49 5.96 4.31
CA THR A 77 6.55 5.27 3.42
C THR A 77 5.28 6.10 3.28
N ILE A 78 4.91 6.43 2.03
CA ILE A 78 3.72 7.19 1.71
C ILE A 78 2.47 6.33 1.91
N LEU A 79 1.48 6.89 2.61
CA LEU A 79 0.13 6.35 2.61
C LEU A 79 -0.62 6.90 1.39
N TRP A 80 -0.64 6.14 0.28
CA TRP A 80 -1.29 6.54 -0.96
C TRP A 80 -2.73 6.03 -0.98
N LEU A 81 -3.67 6.90 -0.62
CA LEU A 81 -5.09 6.57 -0.58
C LEU A 81 -5.79 7.00 -1.86
N TYR A 82 -6.65 6.13 -2.39
CA TYR A 82 -7.67 6.52 -3.35
C TYR A 82 -9.04 6.42 -2.68
N ILE A 83 -9.85 7.47 -2.80
CA ILE A 83 -11.17 7.55 -2.17
C ILE A 83 -12.21 7.54 -3.29
N THR A 84 -13.21 6.67 -3.16
CA THR A 84 -14.32 6.58 -4.10
C THR A 84 -15.66 6.78 -3.38
N SER A 85 -16.58 7.42 -4.09
CA SER A 85 -18.00 7.52 -3.73
C SER A 85 -18.81 7.72 -5.01
N ARG A 86 -20.08 7.32 -4.96
CA ARG A 86 -21.09 7.57 -6.00
C ARG A 86 -22.18 8.54 -5.53
N LYS A 87 -22.05 9.10 -4.32
CA LYS A 87 -23.04 10.02 -3.74
C LYS A 87 -23.17 11.32 -4.56
N TYR A 88 -22.05 11.89 -4.98
CA TYR A 88 -22.01 13.13 -5.76
C TYR A 88 -21.46 12.87 -7.16
N LYS A 89 -21.84 13.73 -8.11
CA LYS A 89 -21.31 13.68 -9.47
C LYS A 89 -19.80 13.98 -9.44
N ARG A 90 -19.02 13.27 -10.26
CA ARG A 90 -17.58 13.55 -10.42
C ARG A 90 -17.36 15.01 -10.83
N GLY A 91 -16.52 15.71 -10.08
CA GLY A 91 -16.22 17.13 -10.31
C GLY A 91 -17.28 18.11 -9.80
N SER A 92 -18.28 17.64 -9.03
CA SER A 92 -19.20 18.51 -8.29
C SER A 92 -18.55 18.96 -6.97
N ASP A 93 -18.88 20.19 -6.55
CA ASP A 93 -18.49 20.83 -5.28
C ASP A 93 -19.49 20.57 -4.14
N GLU A 94 -20.60 19.87 -4.41
CA GLU A 94 -21.64 19.52 -3.41
C GLU A 94 -21.11 18.75 -2.19
N GLY A 95 -19.93 18.13 -2.31
CA GLY A 95 -19.25 17.38 -1.25
C GLY A 95 -18.07 18.10 -0.59
N ASP A 96 -17.78 19.36 -0.97
CA ASP A 96 -16.56 20.08 -0.57
C ASP A 96 -16.70 20.91 0.71
N ALA A 97 -17.94 21.10 1.19
CA ALA A 97 -18.27 21.89 2.38
C ALA A 97 -18.07 21.14 3.71
#